data_AF-A0A923YH93-F1
#
_entry.id   AF-A0A923YH93-F1
#
_cell.length_a   1.000
_cell.length_b   1.000
_cell.length_c   1.000
_cell.angle_alpha   90.00
_cell.angle_beta   90.00
_cell.angle_gamma   90.00
#
_symmetry.space_group_name_H-M   'P 1'
#
loop_
_entity.id
_entity.type
_entity.pdbx_description
1 polymer ?
#
loop_
_entity_poly.entity_id
_entity_poly.type
_entity_poly.pdbx_seq_one_letter_code
_entity_poly.pdbx_strand_id
1 'polypeptide(L)'
;MAKNKSFFFFLFFACSSLAFAQQQTYLVIFKDKASNSFSIIQPEQFLTAKALQRRQKCKVELDEKDLPVSQTYIDQIQSAG
;
A
#
# COMPACT_ATOMS: atom_id res chain seq x y z
N MET A 1 -20.60 24.96 -44.28
CA MET A 1 -19.69 24.98 -43.12
C MET A 1 -20.08 23.86 -42.14
N ALA A 2 -19.80 22.58 -42.44
CA ALA A 2 -20.01 21.44 -41.51
C ALA A 2 -19.52 20.06 -42.04
N LYS A 3 -18.67 19.97 -43.08
CA LYS A 3 -18.36 18.66 -43.73
C LYS A 3 -17.41 17.76 -42.93
N ASN A 4 -16.78 18.30 -41.90
CA ASN A 4 -15.70 17.69 -41.11
C ASN A 4 -16.12 17.31 -39.68
N LYS A 5 -17.41 17.48 -39.34
CA LYS A 5 -17.94 17.16 -38.01
C LYS A 5 -17.86 15.66 -37.68
N SER A 6 -18.08 14.82 -38.69
CA SER A 6 -17.93 13.37 -38.59
C SER A 6 -16.47 12.94 -38.34
N PHE A 7 -15.52 13.60 -39.01
CA PHE A 7 -14.09 13.35 -38.79
C PHE A 7 -13.66 13.71 -37.36
N PHE A 8 -14.11 14.86 -36.84
CA PHE A 8 -13.86 15.24 -35.45
C PHE A 8 -14.48 14.27 -34.44
N PHE A 9 -15.67 13.76 -34.72
CA PHE A 9 -16.32 12.75 -33.89
C PHE A 9 -15.54 11.44 -33.88
N PHE A 10 -15.08 11.00 -35.06
CA PHE A 10 -14.26 9.79 -35.20
C PHE A 10 -12.90 9.93 -34.51
N LEU A 11 -12.28 11.11 -34.61
CA LEU A 11 -11.02 11.43 -33.94
C LEU A 11 -11.17 11.44 -32.41
N PHE A 12 -12.28 11.99 -31.90
CA PHE A 12 -12.58 11.96 -30.47
C PHE A 12 -12.76 10.52 -29.96
N PHE A 13 -13.50 9.69 -30.70
CA PHE A 13 -13.73 8.30 -30.34
C PHE A 13 -12.47 7.42 -30.45
N ALA A 14 -11.57 7.72 -31.38
CA ALA A 14 -10.27 7.04 -31.49
C ALA A 14 -9.29 7.44 -30.38
N CYS A 15 -9.39 8.66 -29.85
CA CYS A 15 -8.52 9.13 -28.78
C CYS A 15 -8.95 8.56 -27.41
N SER A 16 -10.25 8.37 -27.18
CA SER A 16 -10.77 7.84 -25.93
C SER A 16 -10.41 6.37 -25.68
N SER A 17 -10.15 5.58 -26.72
CA SER A 17 -9.74 4.17 -26.59
C SER A 17 -8.29 3.97 -26.14
N LEU A 18 -7.47 5.04 -26.14
CA LEU A 18 -6.08 5.02 -25.67
C LEU A 18 -5.94 5.40 -24.19
N ALA A 19 -7.03 5.77 -23.52
CA ALA A 19 -7.02 6.14 -22.12
C ALA A 19 -7.05 4.89 -21.22
N PHE A 20 -5.89 4.51 -20.67
CA PHE A 20 -5.81 3.53 -19.58
C PHE A 20 -5.83 4.26 -18.23
N ALA A 21 -6.90 4.07 -17.46
CA ALA A 21 -7.08 4.68 -16.14
C ALA A 21 -7.12 3.67 -14.99
N GLN A 22 -7.20 2.36 -15.28
CA GLN A 22 -7.33 1.33 -14.25
C GLN A 22 -5.97 0.78 -13.85
N GLN A 23 -5.59 1.04 -12.60
CA GLN A 23 -4.46 0.38 -11.94
C GLN A 23 -5.00 -0.75 -11.06
N GLN A 24 -4.53 -1.98 -11.31
CA GLN A 24 -4.89 -3.12 -10.47
C GLN A 24 -4.24 -2.94 -9.10
N THR A 25 -5.07 -2.81 -8.07
CA THR A 25 -4.63 -2.71 -6.69
C THR A 25 -5.25 -3.87 -5.92
N TYR A 26 -4.42 -4.53 -5.10
CA TYR A 26 -4.82 -5.67 -4.30
C TYR A 26 -4.63 -5.31 -2.83
N LEU A 27 -5.65 -5.56 -2.02
CA LEU A 27 -5.57 -5.46 -0.58
C LEU A 27 -5.31 -6.86 -0.02
N VAL A 28 -4.14 -7.07 0.57
CA VAL A 28 -3.81 -8.32 1.27
C VAL A 28 -3.86 -8.06 2.77
N ILE A 29 -4.70 -8.83 3.47
CA ILE A 29 -4.88 -8.72 4.92
C ILE A 29 -4.25 -9.95 5.56
N PHE A 30 -3.32 -9.72 6.47
CA PHE A 30 -2.71 -10.78 7.28
C PHE A 30 -3.44 -10.92 8.62
N LYS A 31 -3.51 -12.16 9.11
CA LYS A 31 -4.10 -12.47 10.42
C LYS A 31 -3.27 -11.91 11.57
N ASP A 32 -1.95 -11.94 11.43
CA ASP A 32 -0.99 -11.58 12.46
C ASP A 32 0.32 -11.05 11.83
N LYS A 33 1.35 -10.89 12.67
CA LYS A 33 2.70 -10.47 12.26
C LYS A 33 3.76 -11.46 12.74
N ALA A 34 3.44 -12.76 12.68
CA ALA A 34 4.30 -13.84 13.15
C ALA A 34 5.64 -13.92 12.40
N SER A 35 6.61 -14.62 12.99
CA SER A 35 7.96 -14.81 12.44
C SER A 35 8.61 -13.48 12.05
N ASN A 36 8.59 -12.52 12.98
CA ASN A 36 9.17 -11.20 12.78
C ASN A 36 10.63 -11.16 13.25
N SER A 37 11.48 -10.43 12.53
CA SER A 37 12.84 -10.14 12.98
C SER A 37 12.90 -9.05 14.05
N PHE A 38 11.87 -8.20 14.13
CA PHE A 38 11.73 -7.19 15.16
C PHE A 38 11.04 -7.75 16.40
N SER A 39 11.35 -7.17 17.56
CA SER A 39 10.76 -7.54 18.84
C SER A 39 10.20 -6.32 19.55
N ILE A 40 9.05 -6.49 20.21
CA ILE A 40 8.44 -5.45 21.04
C ILE A 40 9.29 -5.05 22.25
N ILE A 41 10.28 -5.87 22.61
CA ILE A 41 11.24 -5.61 23.70
C ILE A 41 12.28 -4.56 23.27
N GLN A 42 12.55 -4.44 21.97
CA GLN A 42 13.50 -3.48 21.38
C GLN A 42 12.78 -2.56 20.37
N PRO A 43 11.80 -1.77 20.83
CA PRO A 43 10.93 -1.02 19.93
C PRO A 43 11.67 0.09 19.16
N GLU A 44 12.83 0.54 19.63
CA GLU A 44 13.71 1.49 18.94
C GLU A 44 14.21 0.97 17.58
N GLN A 45 14.15 -0.33 17.32
CA GLN A 45 14.52 -0.91 16.02
C GLN A 45 13.48 -0.64 14.93
N PHE A 46 12.22 -0.40 15.29
CA PHE A 46 11.13 -0.17 14.34
C PHE A 46 10.29 1.09 14.63
N LEU A 47 10.52 1.77 15.75
CA LEU A 47 9.90 3.03 16.13
C LEU A 47 10.93 4.12 16.37
N THR A 48 10.64 5.32 15.85
CA THR A 48 11.44 6.51 16.15
C THR A 48 11.23 6.97 17.59
N ALA A 49 12.22 7.67 18.15
CA ALA A 49 12.12 8.28 19.49
C ALA A 49 10.86 9.16 19.64
N LYS A 50 10.50 9.92 18.60
CA LYS A 50 9.28 10.74 18.57
C LYS A 50 8.01 9.89 18.67
N ALA A 51 7.97 8.71 18.04
CA ALA A 51 6.83 7.80 18.12
C ALA A 51 6.67 7.19 19.52
N LEU A 52 7.79 6.78 20.14
CA LEU A 52 7.81 6.27 21.51
C LEU A 52 7.31 7.31 22.52
N GLN A 53 7.81 8.54 22.44
CA GLN A 53 7.35 9.64 23.29
C GLN A 53 5.85 9.94 23.11
N ARG A 54 5.35 9.90 21.88
CA ARG A 54 3.91 10.10 21.61
C ARG A 54 3.08 9.01 22.27
N ARG A 55 3.49 7.73 22.17
CA ARG A 55 2.81 6.61 22.82
C ARG A 55 2.75 6.78 24.34
N GLN A 56 3.86 7.15 24.96
CA GLN A 56 3.93 7.42 26.41
C GLN A 56 2.96 8.54 26.83
N LYS A 57 2.94 9.66 26.09
CA LYS A 57 2.01 10.77 26.34
C LYS A 57 0.54 10.35 26.22
N CYS A 58 0.24 9.52 25.22
CA CYS A 58 -1.11 9.04 24.95
C CYS A 58 -1.50 7.80 25.76
N LYS A 59 -0.60 7.27 26.61
CA LYS A 59 -0.79 6.02 27.37
C LYS A 59 -1.20 4.85 26.47
N VAL A 60 -0.54 4.72 25.32
CA VAL A 60 -0.76 3.62 24.36
C VAL A 60 0.33 2.58 24.56
N GLU A 61 -0.07 1.36 24.92
CA GLU A 61 0.84 0.23 25.08
C GLU A 61 1.37 -0.27 23.73
N LEU A 62 2.50 -0.98 23.76
CA LEU A 62 3.05 -1.67 22.60
C LEU A 62 2.52 -3.10 22.57
N ASP A 63 2.06 -3.54 21.41
CA ASP A 63 1.65 -4.92 21.19
C ASP A 63 2.28 -5.49 19.90
N GLU A 64 2.05 -6.78 19.66
CA GLU A 64 2.57 -7.47 18.47
C GLU A 64 2.00 -6.91 17.15
N LYS A 65 0.85 -6.22 17.19
CA LYS A 65 0.26 -5.59 16.01
C LYS A 65 1.01 -4.33 15.61
N ASP A 66 1.89 -3.80 16.45
CA ASP A 66 2.75 -2.66 16.12
C ASP A 66 3.98 -3.03 15.30
N LEU A 67 4.34 -4.32 15.24
CA LEU A 67 5.49 -4.79 14.48
C LEU A 67 5.32 -4.46 12.97
N PRO A 68 6.39 -4.35 12.19
CA PRO A 68 6.28 -4.32 10.73
C PRO A 68 5.68 -5.61 10.16
N VAL A 69 5.21 -5.60 8.91
CA VAL A 69 4.81 -6.85 8.22
C VAL A 69 6.03 -7.78 8.14
N SER A 70 5.84 -9.07 8.44
CA SER A 70 6.92 -10.05 8.40
C SER A 70 7.54 -10.15 7.01
N GLN A 71 8.87 -10.22 6.94
CA GLN A 71 9.58 -10.42 5.68
C GLN A 71 9.15 -11.71 4.98
N THR A 72 8.85 -12.76 5.76
CA THR A 72 8.34 -14.03 5.22
C THR A 72 7.06 -13.83 4.41
N TYR A 73 6.15 -12.97 4.88
CA TYR A 73 4.90 -12.67 4.16
C TYR A 73 5.14 -11.83 2.91
N ILE A 74 6.10 -10.90 2.96
CA ILE A 74 6.50 -10.11 1.79
C ILE A 74 7.07 -11.04 0.71
N ASP A 75 7.97 -11.96 1.10
CA ASP A 75 8.60 -12.92 0.19
C ASP A 75 7.56 -13.86 -0.44
N GLN A 76 6.60 -14.34 0.36
CA GLN A 76 5.49 -15.18 -0.13
C GLN A 76 4.65 -14.45 -1.19
N ILE A 77 4.27 -13.20 -0.94
CA ILE A 77 3.52 -12.40 -1.94
C ILE A 77 4.36 -12.22 -3.21
N GLN A 78 5.64 -11.90 -3.08
CA GLN A 78 6.51 -11.72 -4.25
C GLN A 78 6.65 -13.00 -5.07
N SER A 79 6.71 -14.16 -4.41
CA SER A 79 6.81 -15.47 -5.08
C SER A 79 5.51 -15.94 -5.74
N ALA A 80 4.37 -15.40 -5.34
CA ALA A 80 3.06 -15.78 -5.87
C ALA A 80 2.71 -15.07 -7.20
N GLY A 81 3.53 -14.11 -7.63
CA GLY A 81 3.38 -13.32 -8.85
C GLY A 81 4.15 -13.89 -10.04
#